data_AF-B9FAM1-F1
#
_entry.id   AF-B9FAM1-F1
#
_cell.length_a   1.000
_cell.length_b   1.000
_cell.length_c   1.000
_cell.angle_alpha   90.00
_cell.angle_beta   90.00
_cell.angle_gamma   90.00
#
_symmetry.space_group_name_H-M   'P 1'
#
loop_
_entity.id
_entity.type
_entity.pdbx_description
1 polymer ?
#
loop_
_entity_poly.entity_id
_entity_poly.type
_entity_poly.pdbx_seq_one_letter_code
_entity_poly.pdbx_strand_id
1 'polypeptide(L)'
;MDTLLFGGLGARVADEHLPYIEHWDAMWEELTRWRRSGGGAWGGPFTGVLRERANIGSAEDALAVIGVAFRDHLLRGATMPDLSPRSMGYSDGDL
;
A
#
# COMPACT_ATOMS: atom_id res chain seq x y z
N MET A 1 11.25 30.74 22.87
CA MET A 1 11.17 29.61 21.92
C MET A 1 9.81 28.97 22.13
N ASP A 2 8.87 29.33 21.26
CA ASP A 2 7.49 28.87 21.30
C ASP A 2 7.37 27.51 20.64
N THR A 3 7.18 26.49 21.47
CA THR A 3 6.80 25.15 21.01
C THR A 3 5.28 25.10 21.00
N LEU A 4 4.66 25.61 19.94
CA LEU A 4 3.21 25.53 19.76
C LEU A 4 2.86 24.42 18.76
N LEU A 5 2.16 23.41 19.30
CA LEU A 5 1.03 22.72 18.67
C LEU A 5 1.33 21.87 17.42
N PHE A 6 1.77 20.63 17.65
CA PHE A 6 1.30 19.48 16.86
C PHE A 6 0.51 18.55 17.78
N GLY A 7 -0.70 18.99 18.12
CA GLY A 7 -1.73 18.13 18.70
C GLY A 7 -2.30 17.22 17.63
N GLY A 8 -1.58 16.13 17.35
CA GLY A 8 -1.99 15.03 16.49
C GLY A 8 -0.92 13.96 16.63
N LEU A 9 -1.29 12.73 16.98
CA LEU A 9 -0.35 11.61 17.12
C LEU A 9 0.53 11.53 15.87
N GLY A 10 1.76 12.03 15.98
CA GLY A 10 2.60 12.38 14.84
C GLY A 10 3.00 11.16 14.05
N ALA A 11 2.23 10.83 13.02
CA ALA A 11 2.57 9.83 12.03
C ALA A 11 3.91 10.19 11.37
N ARG A 12 4.98 9.50 11.75
CA ARG A 12 6.26 9.54 11.03
C ARG A 12 6.26 8.42 10.00
N VAL A 13 6.65 8.76 8.78
CA VAL A 13 6.95 7.78 7.74
C VAL A 13 8.36 7.26 8.03
N ALA A 14 8.53 5.94 8.07
CA ALA A 14 9.87 5.36 8.16
C ALA A 14 10.65 5.70 6.88
N ASP A 15 11.93 6.02 7.01
CA ASP A 15 12.76 6.44 5.86
C ASP A 15 12.77 5.38 4.74
N GLU A 16 12.64 4.10 5.12
CA GLU A 16 12.48 2.96 4.21
C GLU A 16 11.27 3.08 3.26
N HIS A 17 10.23 3.81 3.66
CA HIS A 17 9.01 4.01 2.86
C HIS A 17 9.06 5.27 1.99
N LEU A 18 10.01 6.18 2.23
CA LEU A 18 10.12 7.42 1.45
C LEU A 18 10.30 7.14 -0.05
N PRO A 19 11.14 6.19 -0.49
CA PRO A 19 11.29 5.92 -1.92
C PRO A 19 10.01 5.43 -2.60
N TYR A 20 9.13 4.73 -1.87
CA TYR A 20 7.83 4.31 -2.40
C TYR A 20 6.89 5.49 -2.62
N ILE A 21 6.91 6.46 -1.69
CA ILE A 21 6.10 7.67 -1.78
C ILE A 21 6.61 8.57 -2.90
N GLU A 22 7.93 8.79 -2.98
CA GLU A 22 8.58 9.62 -3.99
C GLU A 22 8.39 9.07 -5.42
N HIS A 23 8.23 7.76 -5.57
CA HIS A 23 8.08 7.10 -6.86
C HIS A 23 6.69 6.47 -7.09
N TRP A 24 5.70 6.91 -6.32
CA TRP A 24 4.33 6.40 -6.38
C TRP A 24 3.74 6.44 -7.80
N ASP A 25 3.87 7.58 -8.50
CA ASP A 25 3.31 7.75 -9.84
C ASP A 25 3.98 6.84 -10.87
N ALA A 26 5.31 6.71 -10.79
CA ALA A 26 6.08 5.82 -11.64
C ALA A 26 5.68 4.35 -11.42
N MET A 27 5.49 3.94 -10.16
CA MET A 27 5.01 2.61 -9.82
C MET A 27 3.59 2.35 -10.35
N TRP A 28 2.69 3.32 -10.23
CA TRP A 28 1.31 3.21 -10.71
C TRP A 28 1.21 3.12 -12.23
N GLU A 29 2.01 3.89 -12.96
CA GLU A 29 2.10 3.83 -14.43
C GLU A 29 2.58 2.46 -14.92
N GLU A 30 3.64 1.92 -14.31
CA GLU A 30 4.17 0.59 -14.69
C GLU A 30 3.19 -0.54 -14.36
N LEU A 31 2.50 -0.48 -13.22
CA LEU A 31 1.43 -1.42 -12.89
C LEU A 31 0.25 -1.34 -13.86
N THR A 32 -0.15 -0.13 -14.24
CA THR A 32 -1.21 0.08 -15.22
C THR A 32 -0.82 -0.52 -16.57
N ARG A 33 0.42 -0.30 -17.01
CA ARG A 33 0.96 -0.87 -18.25
C ARG A 33 1.02 -2.39 -18.19
N TRP A 34 1.58 -2.95 -17.12
CA TRP A 34 1.67 -4.39 -16.89
C TRP A 34 0.27 -5.04 -16.94
N ARG A 35 -0.71 -4.46 -16.23
CA ARG A 35 -2.10 -4.93 -16.25
C ARG A 35 -2.72 -4.87 -17.65
N ARG A 36 -2.53 -3.77 -18.39
CA ARG A 36 -3.04 -3.62 -19.77
C ARG A 36 -2.43 -4.63 -20.73
N SER A 37 -1.21 -5.10 -20.47
CA SER A 37 -0.55 -6.16 -21.25
C SER A 37 -1.03 -7.58 -20.93
N GLY A 38 -1.97 -7.74 -19.97
CA GLY A 38 -2.45 -9.04 -19.54
C GLY A 38 -1.52 -9.74 -18.54
N GLY A 39 -0.73 -8.97 -17.78
CA GLY A 39 0.22 -9.53 -16.82
C GLY A 39 1.53 -10.00 -17.47
N GLY A 40 1.95 -9.35 -18.56
CA GLY A 40 3.18 -9.65 -19.28
C GLY A 40 4.45 -9.20 -18.55
N ALA A 41 5.50 -8.88 -19.32
CA ALA A 41 6.78 -8.51 -18.75
C ALA A 41 6.75 -7.16 -18.01
N TRP A 42 7.34 -7.12 -16.83
CA TRP A 42 7.71 -5.88 -16.14
C TRP A 42 8.93 -5.26 -16.82
N GLY A 43 8.75 -4.15 -17.55
CA GLY A 43 9.83 -3.59 -18.36
C GLY A 43 9.50 -2.28 -19.08
N GLY A 44 8.77 -1.37 -18.44
CA GLY A 44 8.55 -0.04 -18.99
C GLY A 44 9.59 1.01 -18.60
N PRO A 45 9.39 2.26 -19.05
CA PRO A 45 10.38 3.34 -18.97
C PRO A 45 10.85 3.66 -17.55
N PHE A 46 10.06 3.34 -16.52
CA PHE A 46 10.41 3.66 -15.13
C PHE A 46 10.95 2.46 -14.35
N THR A 47 10.97 1.26 -14.93
CA THR A 47 11.40 0.05 -14.20
C THR A 47 12.85 0.12 -13.71
N GLY A 48 13.74 0.78 -14.46
CA GLY A 48 15.12 1.02 -14.03
C GLY A 48 15.19 1.90 -12.77
N VAL A 49 14.50 3.04 -12.76
CA VAL A 49 14.50 3.95 -11.60
C VAL A 49 13.78 3.33 -10.40
N LEU A 50 12.69 2.59 -10.61
CA LEU A 50 11.98 1.87 -9.55
C LEU A 50 12.86 0.79 -8.91
N ARG A 51 13.64 0.07 -9.71
CA ARG A 51 14.60 -0.91 -9.21
C ARG A 51 15.72 -0.24 -8.41
N GLU A 52 16.32 0.81 -8.94
CA GLU A 52 17.49 1.45 -8.33
C GLU A 52 17.15 2.24 -7.07
N ARG A 53 16.02 2.95 -7.07
CA ARG A 53 15.68 3.90 -6.01
C ARG A 53 14.68 3.36 -5.01
N ALA A 54 13.78 2.47 -5.44
CA ALA A 54 12.74 1.91 -4.59
C ALA A 54 12.85 0.38 -4.42
N ASN A 55 13.89 -0.27 -4.96
CA ASN A 55 14.04 -1.74 -4.90
C ASN A 55 12.82 -2.52 -5.42
N ILE A 56 12.09 -1.95 -6.39
CA ILE A 56 10.92 -2.59 -7.03
C ILE A 56 11.40 -3.18 -8.36
N GLY A 57 11.59 -4.50 -8.38
CA GLY A 57 12.08 -5.22 -9.55
C GLY A 57 10.99 -5.87 -10.39
N SER A 58 9.76 -5.93 -9.88
CA SER A 58 8.65 -6.69 -10.47
C SER A 58 7.29 -6.05 -10.20
N ALA A 59 6.26 -6.56 -10.87
CA ALA A 59 4.86 -6.18 -10.60
C ALA A 59 4.42 -6.67 -9.21
N GLU A 60 4.90 -7.84 -8.78
CA GLU A 60 4.66 -8.40 -7.46
C GLU A 60 5.20 -7.51 -6.34
N ASP A 61 6.42 -6.98 -6.49
CA ASP A 61 7.02 -6.03 -5.53
C ASP A 61 6.16 -4.76 -5.43
N ALA A 62 5.74 -4.22 -6.57
CA ALA A 62 4.90 -3.02 -6.63
C ALA A 62 3.53 -3.25 -5.98
N LEU A 63 2.90 -4.40 -6.23
CA LEU A 63 1.65 -4.80 -5.59
C LEU A 63 1.80 -5.01 -4.08
N ALA A 64 2.94 -5.54 -3.62
CA ALA A 64 3.22 -5.69 -2.20
C ALA A 64 3.30 -4.33 -1.50
N VAL A 65 3.97 -3.35 -2.10
CA VAL A 65 4.05 -1.97 -1.58
C VAL A 65 2.66 -1.33 -1.51
N ILE A 66 1.85 -1.45 -2.57
CA ILE A 66 0.47 -0.93 -2.56
C ILE A 66 -0.40 -1.66 -1.53
N GLY A 67 -0.28 -2.99 -1.43
CA GLY A 67 -1.02 -3.81 -0.48
C GLY A 67 -0.68 -3.48 0.98
N VAL A 68 0.58 -3.20 1.28
CA VAL A 68 1.03 -2.69 2.59
C VAL A 68 0.48 -1.29 2.83
N ALA A 69 0.56 -0.38 1.85
CA ALA A 69 0.02 0.97 1.97
C ALA A 69 -1.51 0.97 2.21
N PHE A 70 -2.26 0.11 1.52
CA PHE A 70 -3.70 -0.04 1.71
C PHE A 70 -4.02 -0.67 3.06
N ARG A 71 -3.28 -1.70 3.47
CA ARG A 71 -3.40 -2.33 4.80
C ARG A 71 -3.14 -1.32 5.91
N ASP A 72 -2.05 -0.58 5.83
CA ASP A 72 -1.67 0.40 6.84
C ASP A 72 -2.66 1.58 6.85
N HIS A 73 -3.15 2.02 5.69
CA HIS A 73 -4.17 3.07 5.62
C HIS A 73 -5.52 2.64 6.22
N LEU A 74 -5.95 1.39 5.99
CA LEU A 74 -7.21 0.85 6.51
C LEU A 74 -7.14 0.46 7.99
N LEU A 75 -5.97 -0.02 8.46
CA LEU A 75 -5.80 -0.53 9.82
C LEU A 75 -5.28 0.53 10.80
N ARG A 76 -4.88 1.71 10.34
CA ARG A 76 -4.51 2.83 11.22
C ARG A 76 -5.77 3.45 11.84
N GLY A 77 -6.17 2.91 12.99
CA GLY A 77 -7.28 3.42 13.82
C GLY A 77 -8.53 2.53 13.87
N ALA A 78 -8.54 1.40 13.17
CA ALA A 78 -9.63 0.43 13.24
C ALA A 78 -9.24 -0.75 14.14
N THR A 79 -9.93 -0.90 15.28
CA THR A 79 -10.05 -2.22 15.92
C THR A 79 -10.75 -3.12 14.91
N MET A 80 -10.21 -4.32 14.65
CA MET A 80 -10.87 -5.32 13.80
C MET A 80 -12.35 -5.42 14.22
N PRO A 81 -13.32 -5.18 13.30
CA PRO A 81 -14.68 -5.56 13.59
C PRO A 81 -14.66 -7.06 13.87
N ASP A 82 -15.34 -7.48 14.92
CA ASP A 82 -15.58 -8.90 15.14
C ASP A 82 -16.24 -9.43 13.87
N LEU A 83 -15.60 -10.40 13.20
CA LEU A 83 -16.11 -11.03 11.98
C LEU A 83 -16.73 -12.39 12.30
N SER A 84 -17.01 -12.67 13.58
CA SER A 84 -17.74 -13.87 13.97
C SER A 84 -19.13 -13.88 13.31
N PRO A 85 -19.68 -15.05 12.92
CA PRO A 85 -21.03 -15.15 12.36
C PRO A 85 -22.09 -14.43 13.20
N ARG A 86 -21.90 -14.45 14.52
CA ARG A 86 -22.71 -13.76 15.52
C ARG A 86 -22.74 -12.22 15.38
N SER A 87 -21.64 -11.58 15.00
CA SER A 87 -21.58 -10.11 14.83
C SER A 87 -22.07 -9.66 13.45
N MET A 88 -21.95 -10.53 12.44
CA MET A 88 -22.45 -10.30 11.07
C MET A 88 -23.94 -10.61 10.90
N GLY A 89 -24.62 -11.11 11.94
CA GLY A 89 -26.05 -11.42 11.91
C GLY A 89 -26.39 -12.74 11.21
N TYR A 90 -25.39 -13.58 10.93
CA TYR A 90 -25.62 -14.94 10.45
C TYR A 90 -25.93 -15.84 11.64
N SER A 91 -27.17 -16.31 11.73
CA SER A 91 -27.55 -17.33 12.68
C SER A 91 -27.13 -18.70 12.17
N ASP A 92 -26.70 -19.57 13.08
CA ASP A 92 -26.13 -20.91 12.87
C ASP A 92 -27.07 -21.93 12.16
N GLY A 93 -28.20 -21.46 11.61
CA GLY A 93 -29.27 -22.28 11.05
C GLY A 93 -29.42 -22.25 9.52
N ASP A 94 -28.56 -21.52 8.79
CA ASP A 94 -28.65 -21.37 7.32
C ASP A 94 -27.54 -22.14 6.56
N LEU A 95 -26.96 -23.19 7.16
CA LEU A 95 -26.10 -24.17 6.47
C LEU A 95 -26.78 -25.53 6.34
#